data_AF-A0A8J6JJY0-F1
#
_entry.id   AF-A0A8J6JJY0-F1
#
_cell.length_a   1.000
_cell.length_b   1.000
_cell.length_c   1.000
_cell.angle_alpha   90.00
_cell.angle_beta   90.00
_cell.angle_gamma   90.00
#
_symmetry.space_group_name_H-M   'P 1'
#
loop_
_entity.id
_entity.type
_entity.pdbx_description
1 polymer ?
#
loop_
_entity_poly.entity_id
_entity_poly.type
_entity_poly.pdbx_seq_one_letter_code
_entity_poly.pdbx_strand_id
1 'polypeptide(L)'
;MKDYRKLVSRKPPEGLLGFALARGELDTAGLVYEIAWVQDGGIEAMFENPGRKMKAVRCTCSECGQSMIMPYAPPNHTWTPKKDVYGFYVDVCQGMEPVTNGDSTLCPICGSPVSVRCAARIGRGEFTADEARVMSASLLPGEPGERPLVLTGWEIRRLVNRCGYERYDIRPLEAYVFEKDSACKLSGWVKSYSGTAGYFMSVGREWRQPRDWSETWGQVQSVFGLTPELMADSCLYNSKLDVYMAEGRAGWMKSPVEYLRLYQNHPQVENLVVQGCGYLLDRLFDETMQRSTWENNPGGVMELPELHFEEKRPAQLLGLTAEEFRVMRKQHWDLYHWRVYVKAKAAGDRLRLPEDITLLHEYGGEDIERVIGRAPVGKTLRYLLKAIREWGAANDPYNEYVDYMPEDDRLNAAFLVDYWNMAEAAGWDLSNPEVRWPNNLIAAHERAMTVEKVVRTKALARKFRERAKALARYTYVSGPLMISPATNQNSLTREGALLRHCVAGYGEDVALGKTSIFFIRHTWAPKKPYYTLEFDEQKERVRQNQGYRHAARTPEVEAFEKEWLAWVKKGCKRKKDGTPVGAKPPVKVDPSKKELAQSFRQDCA
;
A
#
# COMPACT_ATOMS: atom_id res chain seq x y z
N MET A 1 -14.69 -1.91 36.98
CA MET A 1 -14.47 -0.64 36.24
C MET A 1 -15.45 0.38 36.77
N LYS A 2 -14.99 1.56 37.18
CA LYS A 2 -15.84 2.66 37.67
C LYS A 2 -16.72 3.19 36.53
N ASP A 3 -17.95 3.56 36.84
CA ASP A 3 -18.91 4.06 35.83
C ASP A 3 -18.76 5.58 35.66
N TYR A 4 -18.36 5.99 34.46
CA TYR A 4 -18.09 7.38 34.11
C TYR A 4 -19.19 8.04 33.28
N ARG A 5 -20.22 7.30 32.89
CA ARG A 5 -21.25 7.75 31.93
C ARG A 5 -22.00 9.00 32.39
N LYS A 6 -22.18 9.18 33.71
CA LYS A 6 -22.85 10.35 34.31
C LYS A 6 -21.89 11.46 34.74
N LEU A 7 -20.58 11.19 34.74
CA LEU A 7 -19.56 12.12 35.21
C LEU A 7 -18.97 12.95 34.07
N VAL A 8 -18.83 12.35 32.88
CA VAL A 8 -18.32 13.04 31.69
C VAL A 8 -19.44 13.85 31.02
N SER A 9 -19.23 15.16 30.89
CA SER A 9 -20.18 16.05 30.22
C SER A 9 -20.39 15.66 28.75
N ARG A 10 -21.64 15.76 28.28
CA ARG A 10 -21.99 15.71 26.85
C ARG A 10 -22.17 17.11 26.23
N LYS A 11 -22.07 18.17 27.03
CA LYS A 11 -22.15 19.54 26.57
C LYS A 11 -20.77 20.01 26.10
N PRO A 12 -20.65 20.61 24.92
CA PRO A 12 -19.37 21.14 24.45
C PRO A 12 -18.87 22.23 25.41
N PRO A 13 -17.57 22.29 25.68
CA PRO A 13 -17.01 23.36 26.48
C PRO A 13 -17.16 24.71 25.76
N GLU A 14 -17.29 25.78 26.54
CA GLU A 14 -17.40 27.14 26.01
C GLU A 14 -16.16 27.48 25.17
N GLY A 15 -16.37 28.09 23.99
CA GLY A 15 -15.29 28.45 23.07
C GLY A 15 -14.84 27.36 22.10
N LEU A 16 -15.29 26.10 22.23
CA LEU A 16 -14.87 24.99 21.34
C LEU A 16 -15.16 25.28 19.86
N LEU A 17 -16.32 25.87 19.55
CA LEU A 17 -16.67 26.25 18.18
C LEU A 17 -15.72 27.32 17.62
N GLY A 18 -15.44 28.36 18.41
CA GLY A 18 -14.51 29.42 18.01
C GLY A 18 -13.10 28.88 17.78
N PHE A 19 -12.67 27.92 18.60
CA PHE A 19 -11.41 27.21 18.42
C PHE A 19 -11.34 26.45 17.08
N ALA A 20 -12.41 25.74 16.70
CA ALA A 20 -12.45 25.02 15.43
C ALA A 20 -12.47 25.98 14.22
N LEU A 21 -13.25 27.07 14.30
CA LEU A 21 -13.32 28.09 13.25
C LEU A 21 -11.99 28.80 13.04
N ALA A 22 -11.28 29.16 14.12
CA ALA A 22 -9.97 29.82 14.04
C ALA A 22 -8.88 28.97 13.34
N ARG A 23 -9.11 27.66 13.20
CA ARG A 23 -8.19 26.71 12.57
C ARG A 23 -8.52 26.43 11.10
N GLY A 24 -9.58 27.02 10.56
CA GLY A 24 -10.01 26.80 9.18
C GLY A 24 -10.63 25.42 8.93
N GLU A 25 -11.12 24.73 9.97
CA GLU A 25 -11.66 23.37 9.83
C GLU A 25 -13.13 23.33 9.35
N LEU A 26 -13.78 24.49 9.15
CA LEU A 26 -15.21 24.63 8.79
C LEU A 26 -15.44 25.74 7.74
N ASP A 27 -14.47 25.90 6.83
CA ASP A 27 -14.40 27.01 5.87
C ASP A 27 -15.37 26.87 4.69
N THR A 28 -16.02 25.70 4.54
CA THR A 28 -17.00 25.48 3.47
C THR A 28 -18.41 25.82 3.95
N ALA A 29 -19.00 26.88 3.39
CA ALA A 29 -20.39 27.24 3.65
C ALA A 29 -21.36 26.45 2.75
N GLY A 30 -22.67 26.60 2.95
CA GLY A 30 -23.70 26.07 2.05
C GLY A 30 -24.21 27.10 1.04
N LEU A 31 -24.47 26.67 -0.19
CA LEU A 31 -25.21 27.43 -1.20
C LEU A 31 -26.47 26.64 -1.60
N VAL A 32 -27.63 27.25 -1.34
CA VAL A 32 -28.92 26.60 -1.63
C VAL A 32 -29.55 27.25 -2.84
N TYR A 33 -30.00 26.42 -3.79
CA TYR A 33 -30.59 26.92 -5.03
C TYR A 33 -31.99 26.38 -5.29
N GLU A 34 -32.86 27.23 -5.84
CA GLU A 34 -34.23 26.91 -6.22
C GLU A 34 -34.66 27.61 -7.51
N ILE A 35 -35.68 27.07 -8.19
CA ILE A 35 -36.24 27.71 -9.39
C ILE A 35 -36.87 29.04 -9.01
N ALA A 36 -36.51 30.08 -9.76
CA ALA A 36 -37.15 31.38 -9.73
C ALA A 36 -37.66 31.76 -11.13
N TRP A 37 -38.65 32.65 -11.15
CA TRP A 37 -39.13 33.28 -12.38
C TRP A 37 -38.91 34.77 -12.26
N VAL A 38 -38.05 35.30 -13.12
CA VAL A 38 -37.69 36.72 -13.13
C VAL A 38 -38.19 37.38 -14.39
N GLN A 39 -38.42 38.69 -14.33
CA GLN A 39 -38.76 39.46 -15.51
C GLN A 39 -37.55 39.46 -16.46
N ASP A 40 -37.79 39.16 -17.72
CA ASP A 40 -36.77 39.16 -18.76
C ASP A 40 -36.33 40.60 -19.02
N GLY A 41 -35.06 40.89 -18.69
CA GLY A 41 -34.43 42.20 -18.86
C GLY A 41 -33.67 42.34 -20.18
N GLY A 42 -33.78 41.37 -21.09
CA GLY A 42 -33.20 41.47 -22.42
C GLY A 42 -33.83 42.62 -23.22
N ILE A 43 -33.02 43.29 -24.04
CA ILE A 43 -33.45 44.42 -24.87
C ILE A 43 -34.69 44.06 -25.69
N GLU A 44 -34.69 42.88 -26.32
CA GLU A 44 -35.83 42.35 -27.10
C GLU A 44 -37.10 42.21 -26.25
N ALA A 45 -37.00 41.68 -25.03
CA ALA A 45 -38.15 41.53 -24.13
C ALA A 45 -38.67 42.88 -23.60
N MET A 46 -37.81 43.88 -23.45
CA MET A 46 -38.21 45.23 -23.03
C MET A 46 -39.03 45.96 -24.08
N PHE A 47 -38.75 45.76 -25.37
CA PHE A 47 -39.44 46.47 -26.46
C PHE A 47 -40.60 45.66 -27.06
N GLU A 48 -40.46 44.34 -27.20
CA GLU A 48 -41.43 43.52 -27.93
C GLU A 48 -42.41 42.78 -27.02
N ASN A 49 -42.03 42.46 -25.78
CA ASN A 49 -42.88 41.68 -24.88
C ASN A 49 -42.70 42.06 -23.39
N PRO A 50 -43.01 43.32 -23.03
CA PRO A 50 -42.76 43.84 -21.69
C PRO A 50 -43.54 43.04 -20.62
N GLY A 51 -42.79 42.44 -19.70
CA GLY A 51 -43.33 41.59 -18.63
C GLY A 51 -43.19 40.08 -18.87
N ARG A 52 -42.58 39.66 -20.01
CA ARG A 52 -42.16 38.26 -20.22
C ARG A 52 -41.33 37.79 -19.03
N LYS A 53 -41.68 36.63 -18.46
CA LYS A 53 -40.91 35.97 -17.40
C LYS A 53 -39.98 34.93 -18.01
N MET A 54 -38.75 34.87 -17.54
CA MET A 54 -37.79 33.84 -17.88
C MET A 54 -37.48 32.96 -16.66
N LYS A 55 -37.14 31.71 -16.93
CA LYS A 55 -36.75 30.75 -15.91
C LYS A 55 -35.32 31.05 -15.46
N ALA A 56 -35.12 31.18 -14.16
CA ALA A 56 -33.84 31.43 -13.53
C ALA A 56 -33.69 30.58 -12.26
N VAL A 57 -32.58 30.73 -11.57
CA VAL A 57 -32.31 30.05 -10.31
C VAL A 57 -31.98 31.09 -9.26
N ARG A 58 -32.65 31.06 -8.11
CA ARG A 58 -32.27 31.84 -6.94
C ARG A 58 -31.27 31.01 -6.13
N CYS A 59 -30.08 31.55 -5.90
CA CYS A 59 -29.06 30.97 -5.06
C CYS A 59 -28.94 31.80 -3.77
N THR A 60 -29.01 31.17 -2.60
CA THR A 60 -28.84 31.81 -1.29
C THR A 60 -27.63 31.22 -0.60
N CYS A 61 -26.67 32.08 -0.25
CA CYS A 61 -25.46 31.69 0.47
C CYS A 61 -25.70 31.75 1.98
N SER A 62 -25.22 30.75 2.70
CA SER A 62 -25.31 30.70 4.16
C SER A 62 -24.26 31.52 4.89
N GLU A 63 -23.11 31.79 4.27
CA GLU A 63 -22.06 32.63 4.86
C GLU A 63 -22.47 34.11 4.88
N CYS A 64 -22.77 34.68 3.71
CA CYS A 64 -23.12 36.10 3.61
C CYS A 64 -24.61 36.38 3.79
N GLY A 65 -25.45 35.35 3.81
CA GLY A 65 -26.92 35.46 3.91
C GLY A 65 -27.60 36.06 2.68
N GLN A 66 -26.86 36.40 1.63
CA GLN A 66 -27.41 37.07 0.45
C GLN A 66 -27.95 36.07 -0.58
N SER A 67 -28.98 36.50 -1.30
CA SER A 67 -29.55 35.77 -2.42
C SER A 67 -29.26 36.47 -3.75
N MET A 68 -28.97 35.69 -4.78
CA MET A 68 -28.79 36.18 -6.14
C MET A 68 -29.56 35.35 -7.16
N ILE A 69 -29.83 35.94 -8.32
CA ILE A 69 -30.45 35.26 -9.45
C ILE A 69 -29.36 34.85 -10.43
N MET A 70 -29.32 33.56 -10.74
CA MET A 70 -28.37 32.93 -11.65
C MET A 70 -29.09 32.39 -12.89
N PRO A 71 -28.42 32.33 -14.05
CA PRO A 71 -28.97 31.74 -15.26
C PRO A 71 -29.32 30.26 -15.04
N TYR A 72 -30.49 29.84 -15.51
CA TYR A 72 -30.94 28.45 -15.39
C TYR A 72 -30.13 27.52 -16.30
N ALA A 73 -29.58 26.45 -15.73
CA ALA A 73 -28.97 25.36 -16.48
C ALA A 73 -29.94 24.16 -16.53
N PRO A 74 -30.34 23.69 -17.74
CA PRO A 74 -31.20 22.52 -17.86
C PRO A 74 -30.46 21.25 -17.40
N PRO A 75 -31.18 20.19 -16.99
CA PRO A 75 -30.57 18.90 -16.69
C PRO A 75 -29.82 18.34 -17.89
N ASN A 76 -28.63 17.76 -17.67
CA ASN A 76 -27.88 17.08 -18.73
C ASN A 76 -28.57 15.75 -19.07
N HIS A 77 -29.05 15.60 -20.31
CA HIS A 77 -29.57 14.34 -20.83
C HIS A 77 -28.42 13.37 -21.18
N THR A 78 -27.72 12.83 -20.17
CA THR A 78 -26.77 11.73 -20.38
C THR A 78 -27.42 10.39 -20.08
N TRP A 79 -27.00 9.34 -20.79
CA TRP A 79 -27.51 7.95 -20.74
C TRP A 79 -27.20 7.21 -19.41
N THR A 80 -27.11 7.93 -18.29
CA THR A 80 -26.83 7.40 -16.96
C THR A 80 -27.98 7.78 -16.03
N PRO A 81 -28.85 6.82 -15.64
CA PRO A 81 -29.97 7.12 -14.77
C PRO A 81 -29.46 7.41 -13.36
N LYS A 82 -29.81 8.59 -12.83
CA LYS A 82 -29.64 9.12 -11.45
C LYS A 82 -28.59 10.22 -11.26
N LYS A 83 -28.76 11.39 -11.89
CA LYS A 83 -28.38 12.72 -11.32
C LYS A 83 -29.21 13.89 -11.87
N ASP A 84 -30.46 13.65 -12.29
CA ASP A 84 -31.26 14.71 -12.92
C ASP A 84 -31.84 15.70 -11.91
N VAL A 85 -31.09 16.77 -11.64
CA VAL A 85 -31.60 18.03 -11.13
C VAL A 85 -31.05 19.13 -12.02
N TYR A 86 -31.89 20.09 -12.37
CA TYR A 86 -31.46 21.33 -13.02
C TYR A 86 -30.36 22.02 -12.19
N GLY A 87 -29.58 22.87 -12.82
CA GLY A 87 -28.51 23.65 -12.20
C GLY A 87 -28.62 25.13 -12.51
N PHE A 88 -27.50 25.82 -12.32
CA PHE A 88 -27.31 27.21 -12.74
C PHE A 88 -25.92 27.39 -13.35
N TYR A 89 -25.74 28.38 -14.21
CA TYR A 89 -24.44 28.69 -14.77
C TYR A 89 -23.67 29.67 -13.89
N VAL A 90 -22.39 29.39 -13.67
CA VAL A 90 -21.43 30.33 -13.07
C VAL A 90 -20.42 30.76 -14.13
N ASP A 91 -19.98 32.00 -14.05
CA ASP A 91 -18.93 32.54 -14.91
C ASP A 91 -17.57 32.12 -14.35
N VAL A 92 -16.78 31.40 -15.14
CA VAL A 92 -15.40 31.02 -14.85
C VAL A 92 -14.49 31.56 -15.94
N CYS A 93 -13.18 31.69 -15.69
CA CYS A 93 -12.22 32.30 -16.62
C CYS A 93 -12.21 31.69 -18.05
N GLN A 94 -12.78 30.50 -18.26
CA GLN A 94 -12.87 29.79 -19.54
C GLN A 94 -14.30 29.71 -20.12
N GLY A 95 -15.29 30.37 -19.52
CA GLY A 95 -16.69 30.39 -19.99
C GLY A 95 -17.72 30.12 -18.89
N MET A 96 -18.94 29.80 -19.29
CA MET A 96 -20.03 29.47 -18.36
C MET A 96 -20.05 27.97 -18.05
N GLU A 97 -19.89 27.60 -16.78
CA GLU A 97 -19.97 26.20 -16.34
C GLU A 97 -21.27 25.92 -15.56
N PRO A 98 -21.95 24.80 -15.82
CA PRO A 98 -23.15 24.43 -15.07
C PRO A 98 -22.78 23.85 -13.70
N VAL A 99 -23.37 24.40 -12.65
CA VAL A 99 -23.28 23.92 -11.26
C VAL A 99 -24.60 23.29 -10.86
N THR A 100 -24.53 22.10 -10.28
CA THR A 100 -25.68 21.26 -9.94
C THR A 100 -25.64 20.77 -8.49
N ASN A 101 -26.70 20.08 -8.07
CA ASN A 101 -26.81 19.55 -6.71
C ASN A 101 -25.71 18.52 -6.40
N GLY A 102 -24.91 18.80 -5.37
CA GLY A 102 -23.79 17.94 -4.97
C GLY A 102 -22.43 18.56 -5.29
N ASP A 103 -22.39 19.58 -6.14
CA ASP A 103 -21.15 20.21 -6.56
C ASP A 103 -20.62 21.17 -5.49
N SER A 104 -19.36 21.58 -5.65
CA SER A 104 -18.69 22.59 -4.83
C SER A 104 -18.18 23.71 -5.73
N THR A 105 -18.32 24.95 -5.29
CA THR A 105 -17.89 26.15 -6.05
C THR A 105 -17.56 27.29 -5.08
N LEU A 106 -17.30 28.49 -5.60
CA LEU A 106 -17.19 29.70 -4.80
C LEU A 106 -18.52 30.46 -4.82
N CYS A 107 -18.89 31.07 -3.69
CA CYS A 107 -20.03 31.96 -3.66
C CYS A 107 -19.76 33.13 -4.61
N PRO A 108 -20.62 33.40 -5.61
CA PRO A 108 -20.37 34.51 -6.54
C PRO A 108 -20.53 35.90 -5.91
N ILE A 109 -21.00 35.97 -4.67
CA ILE A 109 -21.19 37.20 -3.91
C ILE A 109 -19.99 37.47 -3.01
N CYS A 110 -19.68 36.55 -2.09
CA CYS A 110 -18.65 36.74 -1.06
C CYS A 110 -17.34 36.01 -1.34
N GLY A 111 -17.27 35.16 -2.37
CA GLY A 111 -16.08 34.39 -2.73
C GLY A 111 -15.80 33.18 -1.83
N SER A 112 -16.58 32.95 -0.76
CA SER A 112 -16.35 31.82 0.15
C SER A 112 -16.58 30.47 -0.54
N PRO A 113 -15.79 29.43 -0.21
CA PRO A 113 -16.06 28.06 -0.65
C PRO A 113 -17.46 27.61 -0.21
N VAL A 114 -18.23 27.01 -1.14
CA VAL A 114 -19.59 26.57 -0.86
C VAL A 114 -19.90 25.18 -1.39
N SER A 115 -20.59 24.37 -0.58
CA SER A 115 -21.23 23.12 -1.00
C SER A 115 -22.66 23.39 -1.48
N VAL A 116 -22.97 22.95 -2.71
CA VAL A 116 -24.20 23.32 -3.41
C VAL A 116 -25.28 22.26 -3.25
N ARG A 117 -26.49 22.67 -2.85
CA ARG A 117 -27.66 21.79 -2.73
C ARG A 117 -28.93 22.41 -3.28
N CYS A 118 -29.73 21.58 -3.94
CA CYS A 118 -31.05 21.99 -4.42
C CYS A 118 -32.03 22.04 -3.24
N ALA A 119 -32.75 23.15 -3.07
CA ALA A 119 -33.73 23.33 -2.00
C ALA A 119 -34.78 22.20 -1.97
N ALA A 120 -35.22 21.74 -3.14
CA ALA A 120 -36.19 20.64 -3.27
C ALA A 120 -35.66 19.29 -2.75
N ARG A 121 -34.34 19.05 -2.81
CA ARG A 121 -33.70 17.83 -2.30
C ARG A 121 -33.49 17.88 -0.79
N ILE A 122 -33.30 19.07 -0.24
CA ILE A 122 -33.20 19.29 1.22
C ILE A 122 -34.58 19.09 1.87
N GLY A 123 -35.64 19.59 1.23
CA GLY A 123 -37.01 19.45 1.73
C GLY A 123 -37.22 20.19 3.05
N ARG A 124 -37.59 19.45 4.11
CA ARG A 124 -37.73 19.99 5.47
C ARG A 124 -36.49 19.74 6.35
N GLY A 125 -35.46 19.09 5.80
CA GLY A 125 -34.25 18.76 6.52
C GLY A 125 -33.17 19.83 6.41
N GLU A 126 -31.96 19.40 6.70
CA GLU A 126 -30.71 20.16 6.60
C GLU A 126 -29.67 19.27 5.92
N PHE A 127 -28.65 19.88 5.35
CA PHE A 127 -27.47 19.15 4.88
C PHE A 127 -26.22 19.66 5.60
N THR A 128 -25.22 18.79 5.71
CA THR A 128 -23.88 19.16 6.20
C THR A 128 -23.13 19.84 5.06
N ALA A 129 -22.81 21.12 5.24
CA ALA A 129 -21.95 21.88 4.33
C ALA A 129 -20.47 21.56 4.58
N ASP A 130 -20.09 21.43 5.84
CA ASP A 130 -18.74 21.07 6.28
C ASP A 130 -18.78 20.36 7.64
N GLU A 131 -17.73 19.60 7.96
CA GLU A 131 -17.58 18.92 9.24
C GLU A 131 -16.14 18.87 9.74
N ALA A 132 -15.97 19.06 11.05
CA ALA A 132 -14.69 19.03 11.73
C ALA A 132 -14.71 18.04 12.90
N ARG A 133 -13.56 17.44 13.20
CA ARG A 133 -13.36 16.58 14.36
C ARG A 133 -12.30 17.19 15.28
N VAL A 134 -12.73 17.65 16.45
CA VAL A 134 -11.86 18.32 17.43
C VAL A 134 -11.84 17.57 18.76
N MET A 135 -10.73 17.65 19.48
CA MET A 135 -10.60 17.07 20.81
C MET A 135 -10.50 18.16 21.88
N SER A 136 -11.08 17.93 23.06
CA SER A 136 -10.93 18.79 24.24
C SER A 136 -10.41 18.01 25.44
N ALA A 137 -9.64 18.67 26.31
CA ALA A 137 -9.23 18.15 27.60
C ALA A 137 -10.10 18.73 28.73
N SER A 138 -10.41 17.91 29.73
CA SER A 138 -11.09 18.33 30.97
C SER A 138 -10.72 17.39 32.12
N LEU A 139 -11.03 17.80 33.36
CA LEU A 139 -10.77 16.99 34.55
C LEU A 139 -12.08 16.64 35.26
N LEU A 140 -12.20 15.39 35.70
CA LEU A 140 -13.29 14.99 36.59
C LEU A 140 -13.10 15.58 38.01
N PRO A 141 -14.15 15.65 38.84
CA PRO A 141 -14.01 16.07 40.23
C PRO A 141 -13.05 15.17 41.02
N GLY A 142 -12.26 15.77 41.90
CA GLY A 142 -11.27 15.09 42.75
C GLY A 142 -10.31 16.10 43.37
N GLU A 143 -9.41 15.63 44.23
CA GLU A 143 -8.34 16.44 44.81
C GLU A 143 -7.34 16.90 43.72
N PRO A 144 -6.85 18.15 43.76
CA PRO A 144 -5.83 18.62 42.82
C PRO A 144 -4.62 17.68 42.75
N GLY A 145 -4.22 17.31 41.54
CA GLY A 145 -3.12 16.35 41.28
C GLY A 145 -3.56 14.88 41.23
N GLU A 146 -4.81 14.57 41.58
CA GLU A 146 -5.38 13.22 41.52
C GLU A 146 -6.59 13.11 40.58
N ARG A 147 -6.95 14.20 39.90
CA ARG A 147 -8.16 14.27 39.08
C ARG A 147 -7.99 13.45 37.78
N PRO A 148 -8.91 12.53 37.46
CA PRO A 148 -8.88 11.82 36.19
C PRO A 148 -8.95 12.79 35.00
N LEU A 149 -8.05 12.59 34.03
CA LEU A 149 -8.01 13.35 32.79
C LEU A 149 -9.02 12.77 31.80
N VAL A 150 -9.77 13.64 31.14
CA VAL A 150 -10.74 13.25 30.11
C VAL A 150 -10.41 13.94 28.81
N LEU A 151 -10.15 13.15 27.77
CA LEU A 151 -10.04 13.61 26.40
C LEU A 151 -11.36 13.31 25.69
N THR A 152 -12.10 14.33 25.27
CA THR A 152 -13.39 14.16 24.56
C THR A 152 -13.25 14.58 23.11
N GLY A 153 -13.60 13.68 22.21
CA GLY A 153 -13.69 13.91 20.77
C GLY A 153 -15.08 14.36 20.37
N TRP A 154 -15.13 15.50 19.69
CA TRP A 154 -16.32 16.18 19.21
C TRP A 154 -16.37 16.21 17.69
N GLU A 155 -17.56 16.03 17.14
CA GLU A 155 -17.85 16.31 15.75
C GLU A 155 -18.64 17.61 15.68
N ILE A 156 -18.14 18.58 14.92
CA ILE A 156 -18.82 19.84 14.66
C ILE A 156 -19.31 19.80 13.21
N ARG A 157 -20.62 19.88 13.00
CA ARG A 157 -21.22 19.94 11.66
C ARG A 157 -21.77 21.32 11.40
N ARG A 158 -21.39 21.91 10.27
CA ARG A 158 -22.00 23.12 9.74
C ARG A 158 -23.23 22.73 8.92
N LEU A 159 -24.42 22.90 9.50
CA LEU A 159 -25.69 22.48 8.92
C LEU A 159 -26.39 23.66 8.25
N VAL A 160 -26.90 23.44 7.04
CA VAL A 160 -27.62 24.46 6.28
C VAL A 160 -28.99 23.94 5.87
N ASN A 161 -30.03 24.75 6.11
CA ASN A 161 -31.41 24.41 5.76
C ASN A 161 -31.78 24.89 4.35
N ARG A 162 -32.99 24.55 3.88
CA ARG A 162 -33.48 24.92 2.54
C ARG A 162 -33.55 26.43 2.25
N CYS A 163 -33.51 27.28 3.28
CA CYS A 163 -33.56 28.73 3.13
C CYS A 163 -32.15 29.35 3.10
N GLY A 164 -31.09 28.55 3.20
CA GLY A 164 -29.73 29.03 3.34
C GLY A 164 -29.37 29.52 4.74
N TYR A 165 -30.20 29.26 5.76
CA TYR A 165 -29.82 29.55 7.14
C TYR A 165 -28.91 28.44 7.67
N GLU A 166 -27.84 28.86 8.35
CA GLU A 166 -26.86 27.97 8.96
C GLU A 166 -27.00 27.84 10.47
N ARG A 167 -26.61 26.68 10.99
CA ARG A 167 -26.35 26.45 12.41
C ARG A 167 -25.24 25.42 12.58
N TYR A 168 -24.58 25.46 13.72
CA TYR A 168 -23.61 24.44 14.10
C TYR A 168 -24.24 23.42 15.04
N ASP A 169 -24.01 22.14 14.74
CA ASP A 169 -24.39 21.03 15.58
C ASP A 169 -23.12 20.34 16.11
N ILE A 170 -22.93 20.37 17.42
CA ILE A 170 -21.72 19.87 18.08
C ILE A 170 -22.07 18.61 18.86
N ARG A 171 -21.48 17.48 18.47
CA ARG A 171 -21.83 16.16 18.98
C ARG A 171 -20.63 15.50 19.69
N PRO A 172 -20.80 15.04 20.94
CA PRO A 172 -19.80 14.23 21.59
C PRO A 172 -19.82 12.83 20.98
N LEU A 173 -18.74 12.46 20.29
CA LEU A 173 -18.61 11.14 19.68
C LEU A 173 -17.97 10.16 20.65
N GLU A 174 -16.81 10.49 21.20
CA GLU A 174 -16.03 9.58 22.03
C GLU A 174 -15.39 10.34 23.20
N ALA A 175 -15.23 9.70 24.34
CA ALA A 175 -14.41 10.25 25.41
C ALA A 175 -13.51 9.17 26.00
N TYR A 176 -12.29 9.53 26.33
CA TYR A 176 -11.29 8.67 26.94
C TYR A 176 -11.01 9.21 28.34
N VAL A 177 -11.35 8.42 29.35
CA VAL A 177 -11.12 8.75 30.75
C VAL A 177 -9.86 8.01 31.19
N PHE A 178 -8.87 8.75 31.64
CA PHE A 178 -7.61 8.24 32.14
C PHE A 178 -7.50 8.45 33.64
N GLU A 179 -7.36 7.35 34.36
CA GLU A 179 -6.84 7.34 35.72
C GLU A 179 -5.33 7.17 35.70
N LYS A 180 -4.69 7.00 36.86
CA LYS A 180 -3.24 6.79 36.95
C LYS A 180 -2.77 5.55 36.18
N ASP A 181 -3.43 4.41 36.44
CA ASP A 181 -2.99 3.09 35.93
C ASP A 181 -4.04 2.42 35.03
N SER A 182 -5.13 3.13 34.68
CA SER A 182 -6.20 2.57 33.88
C SER A 182 -6.84 3.61 32.95
N ALA A 183 -7.46 3.13 31.87
CA ALA A 183 -8.24 3.97 30.97
C ALA A 183 -9.51 3.26 30.54
N CYS A 184 -10.55 4.03 30.27
CA CYS A 184 -11.76 3.53 29.64
C CYS A 184 -12.28 4.48 28.56
N LYS A 185 -12.95 3.91 27.57
CA LYS A 185 -13.65 4.66 26.53
C LYS A 185 -15.13 4.80 26.86
N LEU A 186 -15.66 5.98 26.58
CA LEU A 186 -17.09 6.25 26.47
C LEU A 186 -17.42 6.45 25.00
N SER A 187 -18.45 5.76 24.52
CA SER A 187 -19.00 5.95 23.18
C SER A 187 -20.31 6.73 23.25
N GLY A 188 -20.36 7.85 22.53
CA GLY A 188 -21.54 8.66 22.31
C GLY A 188 -22.37 8.16 21.12
N TRP A 189 -21.89 7.17 20.38
CA TRP A 189 -22.51 6.66 19.17
C TRP A 189 -22.63 5.14 19.16
N VAL A 190 -23.43 4.61 18.23
CA VAL A 190 -23.57 3.18 17.93
C VAL A 190 -23.64 2.89 16.44
N LYS A 191 -23.03 1.78 16.02
CA LYS A 191 -23.30 1.17 14.72
C LYS A 191 -24.71 0.61 14.74
N SER A 192 -25.56 1.16 13.88
CA SER A 192 -26.92 0.69 13.64
C SER A 192 -27.00 0.14 12.23
N TYR A 193 -27.90 -0.81 11.97
CA TYR A 193 -28.12 -1.36 10.63
C TYR A 193 -29.53 -1.04 10.17
N SER A 194 -29.65 -0.55 8.94
CA SER A 194 -30.91 -0.38 8.21
C SER A 194 -30.89 -1.32 7.01
N GLY A 195 -31.97 -2.08 6.81
CA GLY A 195 -32.09 -2.98 5.65
C GLY A 195 -32.05 -2.24 4.29
N THR A 196 -32.27 -0.93 4.27
CA THR A 196 -32.26 -0.11 3.05
C THR A 196 -30.98 0.72 2.88
N ALA A 197 -30.36 1.15 3.98
CA ALA A 197 -29.21 2.06 3.97
C ALA A 197 -27.90 1.41 4.45
N GLY A 198 -27.92 0.14 4.85
CA GLY A 198 -26.77 -0.57 5.41
C GLY A 198 -26.43 -0.11 6.82
N TYR A 199 -25.15 -0.20 7.19
CA TYR A 199 -24.66 0.25 8.49
C TYR A 199 -24.51 1.78 8.53
N PHE A 200 -24.98 2.40 9.61
CA PHE A 200 -24.86 3.85 9.85
C PHE A 200 -24.58 4.14 11.32
N MET A 201 -24.00 5.31 11.60
CA MET A 201 -23.75 5.77 12.97
C MET A 201 -24.96 6.53 13.51
N SER A 202 -25.40 6.17 14.71
CA SER A 202 -26.44 6.90 15.45
C SER A 202 -25.87 7.43 16.77
N VAL A 203 -25.98 8.74 17.00
CA VAL A 203 -25.51 9.38 18.23
C VAL A 203 -26.59 9.24 19.31
N GLY A 204 -26.22 8.65 20.45
CA GLY A 204 -27.11 8.41 21.58
C GLY A 204 -27.36 9.67 22.42
N ARG A 205 -28.34 9.59 23.33
CA ARG A 205 -28.58 10.66 24.34
C ARG A 205 -27.65 10.57 25.53
N GLU A 206 -27.07 9.40 25.78
CA GLU A 206 -26.21 9.09 26.91
C GLU A 206 -24.90 8.45 26.45
N TRP A 207 -23.87 8.56 27.28
CA TRP A 207 -22.63 7.81 27.09
C TRP A 207 -22.86 6.33 27.31
N ARG A 208 -22.27 5.50 26.44
CA ARG A 208 -22.06 4.07 26.69
C ARG A 208 -20.64 3.86 27.16
N GLN A 209 -20.43 2.94 28.09
CA GLN A 209 -19.10 2.55 28.54
C GLN A 209 -18.89 1.07 28.19
N PRO A 210 -18.41 0.77 26.98
CA PRO A 210 -18.10 -0.61 26.59
C PRO A 210 -17.05 -1.20 27.54
N ARG A 211 -17.22 -2.48 27.88
CA ARG A 211 -16.24 -3.23 28.69
C ARG A 211 -14.94 -3.42 27.90
N ASP A 212 -15.08 -3.86 26.65
CA ASP A 212 -13.99 -4.05 25.70
C ASP A 212 -14.08 -2.94 24.65
N TRP A 213 -12.98 -2.23 24.43
CA TRP A 213 -12.95 -1.08 23.54
C TRP A 213 -11.62 -1.03 22.78
N SER A 214 -11.61 -0.45 21.59
CA SER A 214 -10.40 -0.05 20.87
C SER A 214 -10.40 1.46 20.65
N GLU A 215 -9.18 2.00 20.54
CA GLU A 215 -8.97 3.40 20.12
C GLU A 215 -9.48 3.55 18.69
N THR A 216 -10.32 4.57 18.44
CA THR A 216 -10.82 4.86 17.09
C THR A 216 -10.90 6.35 16.77
N TRP A 217 -10.33 7.21 17.62
CA TRP A 217 -10.25 8.64 17.34
C TRP A 217 -9.09 8.95 16.41
N GLY A 218 -7.94 8.34 16.66
CA GLY A 218 -6.71 8.57 15.92
C GLY A 218 -6.06 9.92 16.23
N GLN A 219 -5.37 10.46 15.24
CA GLN A 219 -4.52 11.63 15.42
C GLN A 219 -5.28 12.96 15.43
N VAL A 220 -4.76 13.93 16.17
CA VAL A 220 -5.24 15.31 16.22
C VAL A 220 -4.08 16.29 16.15
N GLN A 221 -4.30 17.48 15.59
CA GLN A 221 -3.26 18.52 15.59
C GLN A 221 -3.15 19.24 16.94
N SER A 222 -4.24 19.29 17.70
CA SER A 222 -4.29 20.03 18.98
C SER A 222 -5.48 19.57 19.82
N VAL A 223 -5.44 19.93 21.10
CA VAL A 223 -6.49 19.62 22.07
C VAL A 223 -6.95 20.91 22.75
N PHE A 224 -8.23 21.25 22.58
CA PHE A 224 -8.83 22.42 23.20
C PHE A 224 -8.80 22.32 24.73
N GLY A 225 -8.37 23.39 25.40
CA GLY A 225 -8.31 23.45 26.86
C GLY A 225 -7.17 22.63 27.50
N LEU A 226 -6.30 22.00 26.71
CA LEU A 226 -5.10 21.36 27.24
C LEU A 226 -4.07 22.45 27.58
N THR A 227 -3.84 22.68 28.87
CA THR A 227 -2.84 23.64 29.36
C THR A 227 -1.95 23.00 30.43
N PRO A 228 -0.75 23.56 30.69
CA PRO A 228 0.09 23.11 31.79
C PRO A 228 -0.62 23.15 33.15
N GLU A 229 -1.49 24.15 33.39
CA GLU A 229 -2.28 24.28 34.61
C GLU A 229 -3.32 23.17 34.73
N LEU A 230 -4.01 22.85 33.62
CA LEU A 230 -4.93 21.71 33.61
C LEU A 230 -4.20 20.38 33.84
N MET A 231 -2.99 20.22 33.27
CA MET A 231 -2.20 19.02 33.49
C MET A 231 -1.69 18.92 34.92
N ALA A 232 -1.30 20.02 35.56
CA ALA A 232 -0.81 20.05 36.94
C ALA A 232 -1.84 19.49 37.95
N ASP A 233 -3.13 19.75 37.70
CA ASP A 233 -4.23 19.25 38.53
C ASP A 233 -4.65 17.81 38.21
N SER A 234 -4.11 17.22 37.13
CA SER A 234 -4.46 15.87 36.68
C SER A 234 -3.66 14.77 37.39
N CYS A 235 -4.23 13.57 37.49
CA CYS A 235 -3.51 12.38 37.96
C CYS A 235 -2.36 11.92 37.04
N LEU A 236 -2.18 12.58 35.89
CA LEU A 236 -1.18 12.27 34.87
C LEU A 236 -0.27 13.49 34.61
N TYR A 237 -0.11 14.40 35.56
CA TYR A 237 0.70 15.62 35.41
C TYR A 237 2.15 15.36 34.98
N ASN A 238 2.71 14.20 35.37
CA ASN A 238 4.06 13.80 34.97
C ASN A 238 4.15 13.43 33.50
N SER A 239 3.06 12.95 32.88
CA SER A 239 3.05 12.51 31.48
C SER A 239 3.51 13.56 30.47
N LYS A 240 3.50 14.86 30.79
CA LYS A 240 3.88 15.94 29.88
C LYS A 240 3.10 15.90 28.55
N LEU A 241 1.82 15.52 28.60
CA LEU A 241 0.95 15.52 27.42
C LEU A 241 0.87 16.91 26.77
N ASP A 242 0.82 17.96 27.59
CA ASP A 242 0.86 19.36 27.15
C ASP A 242 2.14 19.66 26.35
N VAL A 243 3.29 19.20 26.83
CA VAL A 243 4.57 19.35 26.12
C VAL A 243 4.60 18.53 24.82
N TYR A 244 4.15 17.28 24.86
CA TYR A 244 4.07 16.41 23.68
C TYR A 244 3.20 17.01 22.57
N MET A 245 2.05 17.58 22.95
CA MET A 245 1.13 18.22 22.02
C MET A 245 1.64 19.56 21.49
N ALA A 246 2.45 20.28 22.26
CA ALA A 246 3.06 21.55 21.85
C ALA A 246 4.36 21.37 21.03
N GLU A 247 5.01 20.22 21.13
CA GLU A 247 6.28 19.92 20.44
C GLU A 247 6.07 19.70 18.94
N GLY A 248 6.92 20.31 18.11
CA GLY A 248 6.98 20.10 16.66
C GLY A 248 6.55 21.32 15.85
N ARG A 249 6.25 21.11 14.56
CA ARG A 249 5.76 22.19 13.69
C ARG A 249 4.24 22.32 13.82
N ALA A 250 3.75 23.55 13.67
CA ALA A 250 2.31 23.80 13.62
C ALA A 250 1.64 22.94 12.53
N GLY A 251 0.53 22.30 12.88
CA GLY A 251 -0.23 21.43 11.98
C GLY A 251 0.19 19.96 11.97
N TRP A 252 1.25 19.58 12.71
CA TRP A 252 1.60 18.16 12.87
C TRP A 252 0.53 17.38 13.64
N MET A 253 0.26 16.18 13.15
CA MET A 253 -0.68 15.24 13.75
C MET A 253 -0.02 14.49 14.90
N LYS A 254 -0.73 14.42 16.03
CA LYS A 254 -0.27 13.78 17.28
C LYS A 254 -1.29 12.76 17.74
N SER A 255 -0.85 11.78 18.51
CA SER A 255 -1.67 10.68 19.00
C SER A 255 -1.80 10.75 20.53
N PRO A 256 -2.62 11.69 21.09
CA PRO A 256 -2.64 11.94 22.54
C PRO A 256 -3.18 10.76 23.35
N VAL A 257 -4.14 9.99 22.80
CA VAL A 257 -4.70 8.83 23.50
C VAL A 257 -3.64 7.74 23.58
N GLU A 258 -2.99 7.43 22.48
CA GLU A 258 -1.91 6.46 22.36
C GLU A 258 -0.72 6.83 23.24
N TYR A 259 -0.32 8.10 23.24
CA TYR A 259 0.74 8.61 24.10
C TYR A 259 0.42 8.37 25.59
N LEU A 260 -0.78 8.72 26.05
CA LEU A 260 -1.19 8.49 27.43
C LEU A 260 -1.26 6.99 27.76
N ARG A 261 -1.75 6.16 26.84
CA ARG A 261 -1.78 4.70 27.03
C ARG A 261 -0.38 4.11 27.11
N LEU A 262 0.56 4.60 26.30
CA LEU A 262 1.97 4.22 26.37
C LEU A 262 2.58 4.67 27.70
N TYR A 263 2.35 5.92 28.11
CA TYR A 263 2.84 6.47 29.38
C TYR A 263 2.35 5.68 30.60
N GLN A 264 1.06 5.30 30.63
CA GLN A 264 0.51 4.51 31.74
C GLN A 264 1.22 3.16 31.92
N ASN A 265 1.69 2.55 30.82
CA ASN A 265 2.46 1.31 30.86
C ASN A 265 3.97 1.55 31.05
N HIS A 266 4.47 2.67 30.54
CA HIS A 266 5.89 3.00 30.46
C HIS A 266 6.15 4.49 30.77
N PRO A 267 6.06 4.93 32.05
CA PRO A 267 6.14 6.34 32.42
C PRO A 267 7.42 7.05 31.95
N GLN A 268 8.52 6.31 31.86
CA GLN A 268 9.82 6.78 31.37
C GLN A 268 9.80 7.36 29.94
N VAL A 269 8.76 7.08 29.14
CA VAL A 269 8.59 7.68 27.81
C VAL A 269 8.51 9.21 27.86
N GLU A 270 8.02 9.79 28.97
CA GLU A 270 7.97 11.25 29.17
C GLU A 270 9.36 11.89 29.00
N ASN A 271 10.43 11.17 29.32
CA ASN A 271 11.78 11.68 29.22
C ASN A 271 12.19 11.97 27.77
N LEU A 272 11.62 11.27 26.79
CA LEU A 272 11.86 11.58 25.38
C LEU A 272 11.19 12.90 25.00
N VAL A 273 9.94 13.09 25.42
CA VAL A 273 9.18 14.32 25.19
C VAL A 273 9.85 15.53 25.83
N VAL A 274 10.25 15.42 27.10
CA VAL A 274 10.94 16.50 27.82
C VAL A 274 12.26 16.89 27.14
N GLN A 275 12.91 15.95 26.45
CA GLN A 275 14.15 16.23 25.71
C GLN A 275 13.93 16.71 24.27
N GLY A 276 12.68 16.93 23.83
CA GLY A 276 12.35 17.36 22.48
C GLY A 276 12.51 16.25 21.44
N CYS A 277 12.20 15.01 21.83
CA CYS A 277 12.23 13.83 20.96
C CYS A 277 10.85 13.17 20.81
N GLY A 278 9.76 13.87 21.13
CA GLY A 278 8.39 13.36 20.95
C GLY A 278 8.03 13.10 19.50
N TYR A 279 8.67 13.79 18.54
CA TYR A 279 8.45 13.57 17.11
C TYR A 279 8.79 12.15 16.62
N LEU A 280 9.69 11.44 17.30
CA LEU A 280 9.98 10.03 16.98
C LEU A 280 8.78 9.14 17.34
N LEU A 281 8.06 9.47 18.41
CA LEU A 281 6.88 8.74 18.84
C LEU A 281 5.75 8.88 17.82
N ASP A 282 5.57 10.07 17.24
CA ASP A 282 4.51 10.31 16.24
C ASP A 282 4.61 9.34 15.06
N ARG A 283 5.82 9.15 14.53
CA ARG A 283 6.08 8.23 13.41
C ARG A 283 5.94 6.76 13.83
N LEU A 284 6.40 6.41 15.03
CA LEU A 284 6.23 5.06 15.59
C LEU A 284 4.75 4.71 15.81
N PHE A 285 3.96 5.68 16.27
CA PHE A 285 2.52 5.53 16.46
C PHE A 285 1.82 5.33 15.12
N ASP A 286 2.10 6.18 14.14
CA ASP A 286 1.51 6.08 12.79
C ASP A 286 1.76 4.69 12.17
N GLU A 287 3.01 4.23 12.15
CA GLU A 287 3.35 2.89 11.63
C GLU A 287 2.67 1.75 12.41
N THR A 288 2.49 1.90 13.72
CA THR A 288 1.85 0.87 14.55
C THR A 288 0.33 0.85 14.34
N MET A 289 -0.28 2.03 14.19
CA MET A 289 -1.73 2.20 13.98
C MET A 289 -2.17 1.75 12.58
N GLN A 290 -1.28 1.81 11.58
CA GLN A 290 -1.54 1.31 10.23
C GLN A 290 -1.55 -0.23 10.12
N ARG A 291 -1.15 -0.95 11.18
CA ARG A 291 -1.20 -2.42 11.20
C ARG A 291 -2.65 -2.89 11.27
N SER A 292 -2.98 -3.94 10.52
CA SER A 292 -4.34 -4.50 10.47
C SER A 292 -4.89 -4.99 11.82
N THR A 293 -4.01 -5.20 12.80
CA THR A 293 -4.38 -5.60 14.16
C THR A 293 -4.84 -4.43 15.03
N TRP A 294 -4.54 -3.18 14.67
CA TRP A 294 -4.82 -2.01 15.51
C TRP A 294 -6.31 -1.79 15.77
N GLU A 295 -7.16 -1.96 14.74
CA GLU A 295 -8.62 -1.78 14.88
C GLU A 295 -9.25 -2.68 15.96
N ASN A 296 -8.62 -3.83 16.21
CA ASN A 296 -9.05 -4.82 17.20
C ASN A 296 -8.20 -4.81 18.48
N ASN A 297 -7.38 -3.77 18.69
CA ASN A 297 -6.49 -3.64 19.84
C ASN A 297 -7.26 -3.28 21.13
N PRO A 298 -7.40 -4.19 22.10
CA PRO A 298 -8.16 -3.93 23.31
C PRO A 298 -7.46 -2.88 24.18
N GLY A 299 -8.20 -1.84 24.54
CA GLY A 299 -7.73 -0.76 25.39
C GLY A 299 -6.71 0.18 24.75
N GLY A 300 -6.49 0.09 23.43
CA GLY A 300 -5.52 0.94 22.72
C GLY A 300 -4.10 0.81 23.29
N VAL A 301 -3.69 -0.39 23.68
CA VAL A 301 -2.36 -0.64 24.25
C VAL A 301 -1.30 -0.50 23.15
N MET A 302 -0.36 0.42 23.35
CA MET A 302 0.70 0.68 22.38
C MET A 302 1.95 -0.13 22.73
N GLU A 303 2.39 -0.98 21.80
CA GLU A 303 3.62 -1.77 21.94
C GLU A 303 4.67 -1.28 20.96
N LEU A 304 5.76 -0.72 21.49
CA LEU A 304 6.89 -0.20 20.72
C LEU A 304 8.16 -1.02 21.05
N PRO A 305 8.35 -2.20 20.45
CA PRO A 305 9.46 -3.10 20.80
C PRO A 305 10.85 -2.55 20.45
N GLU A 306 10.91 -1.48 19.65
CA GLU A 306 12.15 -0.77 19.32
C GLU A 306 12.65 0.13 20.45
N LEU A 307 11.81 0.41 21.45
CA LEU A 307 12.16 1.20 22.62
C LEU A 307 12.50 0.30 23.81
N HIS A 308 13.61 0.61 24.48
CA HIS A 308 14.13 -0.11 25.64
C HIS A 308 13.47 0.36 26.94
N PHE A 309 12.22 -0.02 27.17
CA PHE A 309 11.43 0.44 28.31
C PHE A 309 11.97 0.01 29.69
N GLU A 310 12.92 -0.92 29.76
CA GLU A 310 13.69 -1.22 30.97
C GLU A 310 14.60 -0.06 31.42
N GLU A 311 14.92 0.86 30.50
CA GLU A 311 15.80 2.00 30.74
C GLU A 311 15.01 3.26 31.10
N LYS A 312 15.56 4.08 32.01
CA LYS A 312 14.95 5.38 32.39
C LYS A 312 15.52 6.56 31.62
N ARG A 313 16.77 6.46 31.14
CA ARG A 313 17.43 7.59 30.46
C ARG A 313 16.99 7.65 29.01
N PRO A 314 16.68 8.83 28.46
CA PRO A 314 16.15 8.98 27.09
C PRO A 314 17.13 8.45 26.03
N ALA A 315 18.44 8.60 26.25
CA ALA A 315 19.44 8.02 25.37
C ALA A 315 19.35 6.48 25.33
N GLN A 316 19.29 5.83 26.49
CA GLN A 316 19.28 4.37 26.61
C GLN A 316 17.95 3.77 26.14
N LEU A 317 16.83 4.47 26.35
CA LEU A 317 15.51 4.14 25.78
C LEU A 317 15.58 3.96 24.25
N LEU A 318 16.43 4.73 23.57
CA LEU A 318 16.65 4.67 22.12
C LEU A 318 17.84 3.77 21.71
N GLY A 319 18.45 3.03 22.63
CA GLY A 319 19.64 2.21 22.36
C GLY A 319 20.93 3.03 22.13
N LEU A 320 20.95 4.29 22.56
CA LEU A 320 22.03 5.24 22.36
C LEU A 320 22.81 5.54 23.65
N THR A 321 24.07 5.92 23.49
CA THR A 321 24.86 6.56 24.55
C THR A 321 24.48 8.03 24.70
N ALA A 322 24.87 8.66 25.81
CA ALA A 322 24.60 10.09 26.03
C ALA A 322 25.28 11.03 25.02
N GLU A 323 26.36 10.59 24.37
CA GLU A 323 27.03 11.34 23.31
C GLU A 323 26.31 11.20 21.97
N GLU A 324 25.96 9.96 21.60
CA GLU A 324 25.17 9.67 20.40
C GLU A 324 23.82 10.40 20.44
N PHE A 325 23.13 10.39 21.58
CA PHE A 325 21.87 11.10 21.76
C PHE A 325 22.02 12.62 21.62
N ARG A 326 23.14 13.20 22.09
CA ARG A 326 23.41 14.63 21.89
C ARG A 326 23.57 14.97 20.40
N VAL A 327 24.25 14.11 19.64
CA VAL A 327 24.38 14.27 18.18
C VAL A 327 23.03 14.13 17.50
N MET A 328 22.27 13.10 17.84
CA MET A 328 20.92 12.84 17.31
C MET A 328 20.02 14.07 17.42
N ARG A 329 19.97 14.68 18.60
CA ARG A 329 19.18 15.90 18.81
C ARG A 329 19.71 17.09 18.01
N LYS A 330 21.04 17.29 18.00
CA LYS A 330 21.67 18.42 17.31
C LYS A 330 21.43 18.36 15.79
N GLN A 331 21.41 17.16 15.22
CA GLN A 331 21.15 16.93 13.79
C GLN A 331 19.67 16.65 13.47
N HIS A 332 18.78 16.66 14.46
CA HIS A 332 17.36 16.34 14.30
C HIS A 332 17.10 15.06 13.50
N TRP A 333 17.74 13.95 13.90
CA TRP A 333 17.55 12.67 13.21
C TRP A 333 16.07 12.29 13.18
N ASP A 334 15.52 11.99 12.02
CA ASP A 334 14.19 11.39 11.92
C ASP A 334 14.22 9.90 12.34
N LEU A 335 13.06 9.24 12.24
CA LEU A 335 12.92 7.84 12.60
C LEU A 335 13.82 6.92 11.76
N TYR A 336 14.03 7.23 10.49
CA TYR A 336 14.85 6.44 9.59
C TYR A 336 16.33 6.54 9.96
N HIS A 337 16.85 7.74 10.19
CA HIS A 337 18.25 7.95 10.59
C HIS A 337 18.58 7.24 11.90
N TRP A 338 17.69 7.32 12.89
CA TRP A 338 17.84 6.61 14.16
C TRP A 338 17.87 5.09 13.96
N ARG A 339 16.93 4.53 13.18
CA ARG A 339 16.87 3.08 12.90
C ARG A 339 18.11 2.58 12.18
N VAL A 340 18.57 3.28 11.15
CA VAL A 340 19.80 2.95 10.43
C VAL A 340 20.98 2.91 11.39
N TYR A 341 21.12 3.92 12.25
CA TYR A 341 22.21 3.98 13.23
C TYR A 341 22.19 2.79 14.20
N VAL A 342 21.04 2.53 14.84
CA VAL A 342 20.90 1.44 15.81
C VAL A 342 21.13 0.08 15.16
N LYS A 343 20.57 -0.17 13.98
CA LYS A 343 20.75 -1.41 13.23
C LYS A 343 22.21 -1.62 12.81
N ALA A 344 22.86 -0.58 12.32
CA ALA A 344 24.27 -0.64 11.92
C ALA A 344 25.18 -0.92 13.13
N LYS A 345 24.93 -0.24 14.25
CA LYS A 345 25.61 -0.47 15.53
C LYS A 345 25.43 -1.91 16.02
N ALA A 346 24.21 -2.45 15.96
CA ALA A 346 23.92 -3.83 16.32
C ALA A 346 24.64 -4.85 15.41
N ALA A 347 24.84 -4.52 14.12
CA ALA A 347 25.63 -5.31 13.19
C ALA A 347 27.16 -5.16 13.37
N GLY A 348 27.61 -4.38 14.36
CA GLY A 348 29.02 -4.14 14.65
C GLY A 348 29.67 -3.02 13.81
N ASP A 349 28.90 -2.29 13.02
CA ASP A 349 29.38 -1.13 12.27
C ASP A 349 29.47 0.10 13.19
N ARG A 350 30.51 0.90 13.01
CA ARG A 350 30.76 2.12 13.79
C ARG A 350 30.72 3.32 12.86
N LEU A 351 29.54 3.91 12.72
CA LEU A 351 29.37 5.14 11.97
C LEU A 351 30.15 6.28 12.62
N ARG A 352 30.76 7.13 11.79
CA ARG A 352 31.44 8.35 12.22
C ARG A 352 30.39 9.42 12.46
N LEU A 353 30.23 9.83 13.70
CA LEU A 353 29.32 10.89 14.08
C LEU A 353 30.08 12.22 14.20
N PRO A 354 29.55 13.33 13.65
CA PRO A 354 28.27 13.47 12.94
C PRO A 354 28.29 13.15 11.44
N GLU A 355 29.47 12.89 10.85
CA GLU A 355 29.69 12.96 9.39
C GLU A 355 28.88 11.95 8.59
N ASP A 356 28.87 10.69 9.00
CA ASP A 356 28.20 9.62 8.25
C ASP A 356 26.67 9.76 8.30
N ILE A 357 26.12 10.44 9.32
CA ILE A 357 24.69 10.76 9.37
C ILE A 357 24.35 11.96 8.48
N THR A 358 25.25 12.94 8.37
CA THR A 358 25.10 14.00 7.36
C THR A 358 25.09 13.40 5.94
N LEU A 359 25.93 12.41 5.67
CA LEU A 359 25.90 11.70 4.39
C LEU A 359 24.60 10.90 4.19
N LEU A 360 24.04 10.32 5.25
CA LEU A 360 22.75 9.64 5.18
C LEU A 360 21.62 10.61 4.82
N HIS A 361 21.65 11.80 5.40
CA HIS A 361 20.70 12.86 5.08
C HIS A 361 20.84 13.33 3.63
N GLU A 362 22.07 13.57 3.17
CA GLU A 362 22.35 13.96 1.77
C GLU A 362 21.92 12.88 0.77
N TYR A 363 22.08 11.61 1.13
CA TYR A 363 21.71 10.49 0.28
C TYR A 363 20.20 10.42 0.00
N GLY A 364 19.36 10.79 0.97
CA GLY A 364 17.90 10.92 0.80
C GLY A 364 17.12 9.62 0.52
N GLY A 365 17.79 8.53 0.14
CA GLY A 365 17.17 7.24 -0.14
C GLY A 365 16.90 6.39 1.11
N GLU A 366 15.76 5.67 1.11
CA GLU A 366 15.33 4.82 2.23
C GLU A 366 15.84 3.37 2.16
N ASP A 367 16.79 3.06 1.29
CA ASP A 367 17.27 1.71 1.00
C ASP A 367 18.65 1.36 1.59
N ILE A 368 19.30 2.29 2.32
CA ILE A 368 20.65 2.06 2.88
C ILE A 368 20.68 0.87 3.86
N GLU A 369 19.56 0.56 4.52
CA GLU A 369 19.47 -0.57 5.44
C GLU A 369 19.85 -1.90 4.78
N ARG A 370 19.71 -2.03 3.46
CA ARG A 370 20.06 -3.23 2.68
C ARG A 370 21.55 -3.57 2.74
N VAL A 371 22.42 -2.62 3.06
CA VAL A 371 23.87 -2.87 3.14
C VAL A 371 24.34 -3.24 4.54
N ILE A 372 23.49 -3.08 5.55
CA ILE A 372 23.83 -3.39 6.94
C ILE A 372 24.19 -4.88 7.07
N GLY A 373 25.32 -5.18 7.72
CA GLY A 373 25.86 -6.54 7.84
C GLY A 373 26.59 -7.06 6.59
N ARG A 374 26.46 -6.39 5.44
CA ARG A 374 27.24 -6.68 4.22
C ARG A 374 28.42 -5.73 4.05
N ALA A 375 28.27 -4.44 4.32
CA ALA A 375 29.34 -3.45 4.19
C ALA A 375 29.17 -2.30 5.19
N PRO A 376 30.26 -1.58 5.54
CA PRO A 376 30.17 -0.40 6.40
C PRO A 376 29.31 0.68 5.75
N VAL A 377 28.25 1.12 6.43
CA VAL A 377 27.24 2.07 5.96
C VAL A 377 27.90 3.37 5.52
N GLY A 378 28.77 3.95 6.35
CA GLY A 378 29.46 5.19 6.02
C GLY A 378 30.29 5.08 4.73
N LYS A 379 30.98 3.96 4.52
CA LYS A 379 31.75 3.72 3.29
C LYS A 379 30.84 3.62 2.06
N THR A 380 29.74 2.90 2.19
CA THR A 380 28.72 2.78 1.15
C THR A 380 28.15 4.14 0.77
N LEU A 381 27.77 4.96 1.74
CA LEU A 381 27.24 6.31 1.50
C LEU A 381 28.23 7.18 0.71
N ARG A 382 29.51 7.22 1.13
CA ARG A 382 30.55 7.96 0.40
C ARG A 382 30.72 7.47 -1.04
N TYR A 383 30.67 6.15 -1.25
CA TYR A 383 30.81 5.55 -2.56
C TYR A 383 29.60 5.89 -3.47
N LEU A 384 28.38 5.74 -2.96
CA LEU A 384 27.16 6.03 -3.71
C LEU A 384 27.04 7.52 -4.02
N LEU A 385 27.21 8.41 -3.04
CA LEU A 385 27.17 9.85 -3.27
C LEU A 385 28.22 10.31 -4.28
N LYS A 386 29.43 9.72 -4.24
CA LYS A 386 30.44 9.96 -5.28
C LYS A 386 29.94 9.53 -6.65
N ALA A 387 29.41 8.31 -6.78
CA ALA A 387 28.92 7.78 -8.04
C ALA A 387 27.73 8.59 -8.60
N ILE A 388 26.80 9.03 -7.73
CA ILE A 388 25.66 9.89 -8.08
C ILE A 388 26.15 11.23 -8.61
N ARG A 389 27.08 11.89 -7.92
CA ARG A 389 27.65 13.19 -8.35
C ARG A 389 28.40 13.07 -9.68
N GLU A 390 29.20 12.02 -9.86
CA GLU A 390 29.92 11.77 -11.12
C GLU A 390 28.97 11.49 -12.28
N TRP A 391 27.91 10.71 -12.04
CA TRP A 391 26.89 10.43 -13.05
C TRP A 391 26.09 11.68 -13.41
N GLY A 392 25.69 12.48 -12.42
CA GLY A 392 24.99 13.75 -12.65
C GLY A 392 25.82 14.72 -13.49
N ALA A 393 27.10 14.91 -13.13
CA ALA A 393 28.02 15.77 -13.88
C ALA A 393 28.25 15.32 -15.33
N ALA A 394 28.19 14.01 -15.61
CA ALA A 394 28.38 13.47 -16.95
C ALA A 394 27.13 13.55 -17.84
N ASN A 395 25.93 13.52 -17.26
CA ASN A 395 24.66 13.43 -18.02
C ASN A 395 23.85 14.72 -18.03
N ASP A 396 24.10 15.66 -17.10
CA ASP A 396 23.49 16.98 -17.10
C ASP A 396 24.49 18.07 -16.68
N PRO A 397 25.37 18.52 -17.61
CA PRO A 397 26.38 19.53 -17.32
C PRO A 397 25.85 20.95 -17.13
N TYR A 398 24.54 21.19 -17.38
CA TYR A 398 23.90 22.51 -17.24
C TYR A 398 22.95 22.59 -16.05
N ASN A 399 22.96 21.59 -15.16
CA ASN A 399 22.16 21.63 -13.94
C ASN A 399 22.70 22.68 -12.96
N GLU A 400 22.28 23.93 -13.17
CA GLU A 400 22.60 25.09 -12.32
C GLU A 400 21.83 25.03 -10.98
N TYR A 401 20.85 24.13 -10.87
CA TYR A 401 20.12 23.84 -9.64
C TYR A 401 20.73 22.61 -8.94
N VAL A 402 21.54 22.88 -7.92
CA VAL A 402 22.22 21.89 -7.06
C VAL A 402 21.23 20.91 -6.37
N ASP A 403 19.92 21.20 -6.42
CA ASP A 403 18.87 20.46 -5.72
C ASP A 403 18.09 19.45 -6.60
N TYR A 404 18.34 19.35 -7.90
CA TYR A 404 17.68 18.32 -8.73
C TYR A 404 18.51 17.04 -8.73
N MET A 405 18.23 16.15 -7.78
CA MET A 405 18.58 14.73 -7.93
C MET A 405 17.91 14.24 -9.22
N PRO A 406 18.66 13.76 -10.21
CA PRO A 406 18.08 13.35 -11.48
C PRO A 406 17.04 12.26 -11.23
N GLU A 407 15.89 12.33 -11.91
CA GLU A 407 14.77 11.38 -11.82
C GLU A 407 15.17 9.90 -12.06
N ASP A 408 16.41 9.66 -12.51
CA ASP A 408 16.96 8.32 -12.66
C ASP A 408 17.50 7.79 -11.32
N ASP A 409 16.57 7.37 -10.46
CA ASP A 409 16.72 6.74 -9.13
C ASP A 409 17.53 5.42 -9.12
N ARG A 410 18.33 5.15 -10.17
CA ARG A 410 19.04 3.88 -10.40
C ARG A 410 20.28 3.71 -9.53
N LEU A 411 20.96 4.79 -9.15
CA LEU A 411 22.21 4.70 -8.37
C LEU A 411 21.94 4.77 -6.87
N ASN A 412 21.44 3.67 -6.32
CA ASN A 412 21.10 3.55 -4.90
C ASN A 412 21.71 2.28 -4.26
N ALA A 413 21.50 2.10 -2.96
CA ALA A 413 22.01 0.97 -2.18
C ALA A 413 21.40 -0.36 -2.64
N ALA A 414 20.13 -0.37 -3.05
CA ALA A 414 19.47 -1.51 -3.65
C ALA A 414 20.17 -1.96 -4.94
N PHE A 415 20.51 -1.02 -5.82
CA PHE A 415 21.23 -1.30 -7.06
C PHE A 415 22.63 -1.84 -6.83
N LEU A 416 23.35 -1.31 -5.83
CA LEU A 416 24.65 -1.85 -5.42
C LEU A 416 24.53 -3.27 -4.86
N VAL A 417 23.51 -3.53 -4.05
CA VAL A 417 23.24 -4.86 -3.48
C VAL A 417 22.87 -5.87 -4.58
N ASP A 418 22.06 -5.47 -5.57
CA ASP A 418 21.73 -6.29 -6.74
C ASP A 418 22.97 -6.61 -7.55
N TYR A 419 23.85 -5.63 -7.77
CA TYR A 419 25.16 -5.87 -8.38
C TYR A 419 25.98 -6.92 -7.60
N TRP A 420 26.09 -6.79 -6.28
CA TRP A 420 26.82 -7.77 -5.45
C TRP A 420 26.22 -9.17 -5.56
N ASN A 421 24.89 -9.31 -5.56
CA ASN A 421 24.23 -10.59 -5.73
C ASN A 421 24.56 -11.24 -7.08
N MET A 422 24.52 -10.45 -8.17
CA MET A 422 24.87 -10.95 -9.50
C MET A 422 26.36 -11.27 -9.63
N ALA A 423 27.23 -10.49 -9.01
CA ALA A 423 28.67 -10.75 -8.98
C ALA A 423 28.96 -12.08 -8.27
N GLU A 424 28.35 -12.33 -7.10
CA GLU A 424 28.45 -13.62 -6.39
C GLU A 424 27.92 -14.78 -7.24
N ALA A 425 26.76 -14.61 -7.87
CA ALA A 425 26.16 -15.62 -8.75
C ALA A 425 27.00 -15.90 -10.02
N ALA A 426 27.72 -14.89 -10.50
CA ALA A 426 28.71 -14.99 -11.57
C ALA A 426 30.04 -15.62 -11.11
N GLY A 427 30.22 -15.84 -9.80
CA GLY A 427 31.44 -16.39 -9.20
C GLY A 427 32.57 -15.37 -9.05
N TRP A 428 32.26 -14.08 -9.02
CA TRP A 428 33.23 -13.02 -8.82
C TRP A 428 33.54 -12.85 -7.32
N ASP A 429 34.80 -12.55 -7.02
CA ASP A 429 35.27 -12.41 -5.65
C ASP A 429 35.03 -10.99 -5.10
N LEU A 430 34.02 -10.85 -4.24
CA LEU A 430 33.71 -9.59 -3.55
C LEU A 430 34.70 -9.21 -2.44
N SER A 431 35.73 -10.04 -2.17
CA SER A 431 36.86 -9.63 -1.33
C SER A 431 37.80 -8.66 -2.07
N ASN A 432 37.82 -8.73 -3.42
CA ASN A 432 38.55 -7.79 -4.25
C ASN A 432 37.87 -6.40 -4.21
N PRO A 433 38.55 -5.34 -3.76
CA PRO A 433 37.98 -3.99 -3.69
C PRO A 433 37.46 -3.46 -5.03
N GLU A 434 38.08 -3.81 -6.16
CA GLU A 434 37.64 -3.35 -7.49
C GLU A 434 36.35 -4.01 -7.97
N VAL A 435 36.12 -5.25 -7.53
CA VAL A 435 34.85 -5.96 -7.76
C VAL A 435 33.81 -5.48 -6.75
N ARG A 436 34.20 -5.25 -5.50
CA ARG A 436 33.26 -4.81 -4.47
C ARG A 436 32.78 -3.37 -4.68
N TRP A 437 33.67 -2.49 -5.13
CA TRP A 437 33.43 -1.05 -5.29
C TRP A 437 33.87 -0.60 -6.68
N PRO A 438 33.17 -1.01 -7.75
CA PRO A 438 33.57 -0.69 -9.11
C PRO A 438 33.53 0.81 -9.37
N ASN A 439 34.50 1.34 -10.12
CA ASN A 439 34.52 2.77 -10.48
C ASN A 439 33.27 3.22 -11.26
N ASN A 440 32.69 2.33 -12.07
CA ASN A 440 31.43 2.58 -12.76
C ASN A 440 30.44 1.45 -12.42
N LEU A 441 29.55 1.73 -11.48
CA LEU A 441 28.59 0.76 -10.95
C LEU A 441 27.60 0.28 -12.01
N ILE A 442 27.09 1.18 -12.85
CA ILE A 442 26.12 0.84 -13.92
C ILE A 442 26.75 -0.15 -14.90
N ALA A 443 27.95 0.17 -15.42
CA ALA A 443 28.66 -0.71 -16.34
C ALA A 443 29.03 -2.06 -15.69
N ALA A 444 29.37 -2.06 -14.40
CA ALA A 444 29.66 -3.30 -13.67
C ALA A 444 28.40 -4.16 -13.48
N HIS A 445 27.27 -3.54 -13.17
CA HIS A 445 25.96 -4.18 -13.06
C HIS A 445 25.55 -4.83 -14.39
N GLU A 446 25.65 -4.13 -15.51
CA GLU A 446 25.35 -4.68 -16.84
C GLU A 446 26.24 -5.88 -17.21
N ARG A 447 27.54 -5.81 -16.90
CA ARG A 447 28.47 -6.93 -17.10
C ARG A 447 28.08 -8.12 -16.22
N ALA A 448 27.79 -7.89 -14.94
CA ALA A 448 27.41 -8.94 -14.00
C ALA A 448 26.11 -9.63 -14.44
N MET A 449 25.08 -8.86 -14.81
CA MET A 449 23.80 -9.36 -15.33
C MET A 449 23.99 -10.26 -16.57
N THR A 450 24.86 -9.85 -17.49
CA THR A 450 25.16 -10.63 -18.69
C THR A 450 25.83 -11.96 -18.35
N VAL A 451 26.82 -11.94 -17.45
CA VAL A 451 27.53 -13.15 -17.03
C VAL A 451 26.63 -14.07 -16.22
N GLU A 452 25.87 -13.54 -15.27
CA GLU A 452 24.90 -14.31 -14.48
C GLU A 452 23.89 -15.02 -15.38
N LYS A 453 23.33 -14.32 -16.38
CA LYS A 453 22.43 -14.92 -17.36
C LYS A 453 23.08 -16.09 -18.11
N VAL A 454 24.33 -15.95 -18.52
CA VAL A 454 25.09 -17.03 -19.17
C VAL A 454 25.33 -18.20 -18.21
N VAL A 455 25.72 -17.94 -16.96
CA VAL A 455 25.95 -18.96 -15.93
C VAL A 455 24.65 -19.71 -15.61
N ARG A 456 23.55 -19.00 -15.37
CA ARG A 456 22.22 -19.56 -15.13
C ARG A 456 21.76 -20.42 -16.31
N THR A 457 21.93 -19.95 -17.54
CA THR A 457 21.58 -20.70 -18.76
C THR A 457 22.39 -22.00 -18.88
N LYS A 458 23.72 -21.93 -18.66
CA LYS A 458 24.60 -23.11 -18.67
C LYS A 458 24.23 -24.10 -17.56
N ALA A 459 23.96 -23.61 -16.35
CA ALA A 459 23.56 -24.43 -15.22
C ALA A 459 22.21 -25.11 -15.46
N LEU A 460 21.23 -24.39 -16.00
CA LEU A 460 19.92 -24.94 -16.35
C LEU A 460 20.04 -25.99 -17.46
N ALA A 461 20.85 -25.74 -18.50
CA ALA A 461 21.12 -26.71 -19.55
C ALA A 461 21.84 -27.97 -19.02
N ARG A 462 22.73 -27.84 -18.03
CA ARG A 462 23.35 -28.99 -17.34
C ARG A 462 22.30 -29.78 -16.56
N LYS A 463 21.51 -29.12 -15.70
CA LYS A 463 20.43 -29.76 -14.93
C LYS A 463 19.41 -30.45 -15.83
N PHE A 464 19.04 -29.83 -16.94
CA PHE A 464 18.17 -30.44 -17.94
C PHE A 464 18.79 -31.72 -18.51
N ARG A 465 20.08 -31.71 -18.89
CA ARG A 465 20.77 -32.91 -19.39
C ARG A 465 20.85 -34.02 -18.35
N GLU A 466 21.16 -33.69 -17.10
CA GLU A 466 21.17 -34.63 -15.98
C GLU A 466 19.78 -35.23 -15.75
N ARG A 467 18.75 -34.39 -15.80
CA ARG A 467 17.36 -34.82 -15.70
C ARG A 467 16.95 -35.73 -16.85
N ALA A 468 17.28 -35.36 -18.10
CA ALA A 468 17.00 -36.19 -19.27
C ALA A 468 17.66 -37.57 -19.16
N LYS A 469 18.90 -37.65 -18.63
CA LYS A 469 19.56 -38.93 -18.33
C LYS A 469 18.81 -39.73 -17.26
N ALA A 470 18.36 -39.09 -16.18
CA ALA A 470 17.57 -39.76 -15.14
C ALA A 470 16.23 -40.29 -15.69
N LEU A 471 15.54 -39.50 -16.53
CA LEU A 471 14.27 -39.87 -17.15
C LEU A 471 14.43 -40.91 -18.26
N ALA A 472 15.64 -41.13 -18.78
CA ALA A 472 15.91 -42.13 -19.81
C ALA A 472 15.50 -43.54 -19.35
N ARG A 473 15.48 -43.81 -18.04
CA ARG A 473 14.99 -45.08 -17.48
C ARG A 473 13.56 -45.41 -17.92
N TYR A 474 12.73 -44.39 -18.14
CA TYR A 474 11.34 -44.52 -18.57
C TYR A 474 11.15 -44.65 -20.09
N THR A 475 12.23 -44.64 -20.87
CA THR A 475 12.17 -44.82 -22.33
C THR A 475 11.62 -46.20 -22.67
N TYR A 476 10.58 -46.27 -23.49
CA TYR A 476 9.87 -47.51 -23.78
C TYR A 476 9.51 -47.59 -25.26
N VAL A 477 9.59 -48.78 -25.83
CA VAL A 477 9.25 -49.08 -27.23
C VAL A 477 8.40 -50.33 -27.21
N SER A 478 7.23 -50.29 -27.84
CA SER A 478 6.34 -51.44 -27.97
C SER A 478 5.54 -51.32 -29.25
N GLY A 479 5.68 -52.29 -30.15
CA GLY A 479 5.02 -52.29 -31.45
C GLY A 479 5.38 -51.06 -32.31
N PRO A 480 4.39 -50.26 -32.77
CA PRO A 480 4.63 -49.13 -33.66
C PRO A 480 4.97 -47.82 -32.92
N LEU A 481 4.95 -47.79 -31.58
CA LEU A 481 5.12 -46.58 -30.79
C LEU A 481 6.34 -46.64 -29.86
N MET A 482 6.90 -45.47 -29.60
CA MET A 482 7.98 -45.26 -28.64
C MET A 482 7.74 -43.99 -27.83
N ILE A 483 8.27 -43.96 -26.61
CA ILE A 483 8.26 -42.81 -25.71
C ILE A 483 9.66 -42.52 -25.20
N SER A 484 10.08 -41.26 -25.23
CA SER A 484 11.40 -40.80 -24.79
C SER A 484 11.30 -39.42 -24.13
N PRO A 485 12.13 -39.10 -23.13
CA PRO A 485 12.06 -37.81 -22.45
C PRO A 485 12.49 -36.66 -23.37
N ALA A 486 12.00 -35.45 -23.09
CA ALA A 486 12.59 -34.24 -23.63
C ALA A 486 14.07 -34.14 -23.21
N THR A 487 14.94 -33.73 -24.14
CA THR A 487 16.41 -33.79 -23.95
C THR A 487 17.07 -32.44 -23.75
N ASN A 488 16.42 -31.35 -24.18
CA ASN A 488 16.84 -29.97 -23.97
C ASN A 488 15.69 -28.98 -24.24
N GLN A 489 15.89 -27.70 -23.89
CA GLN A 489 14.92 -26.64 -24.12
C GLN A 489 14.51 -26.45 -25.58
N ASN A 490 15.44 -26.60 -26.52
CA ASN A 490 15.16 -26.47 -27.95
C ASN A 490 14.21 -27.58 -28.43
N SER A 491 14.30 -28.78 -27.86
CA SER A 491 13.39 -29.89 -28.18
C SER A 491 11.95 -29.59 -27.77
N LEU A 492 11.73 -28.99 -26.59
CA LEU A 492 10.40 -28.54 -26.14
C LEU A 492 9.87 -27.40 -27.00
N THR A 493 10.73 -26.44 -27.33
CA THR A 493 10.37 -25.28 -28.17
C THR A 493 9.93 -25.73 -29.56
N ARG A 494 10.71 -26.62 -30.19
CA ARG A 494 10.38 -27.21 -31.49
C ARG A 494 9.12 -28.05 -31.44
N GLU A 495 8.94 -28.84 -30.38
CA GLU A 495 7.74 -29.65 -30.19
C GLU A 495 6.49 -28.78 -30.11
N GLY A 496 6.52 -27.74 -29.26
CA GLY A 496 5.41 -26.83 -29.09
C GLY A 496 5.04 -26.08 -30.36
N ALA A 497 6.04 -25.66 -31.14
CA ALA A 497 5.81 -25.02 -32.44
C ALA A 497 5.14 -25.95 -33.45
N LEU A 498 5.62 -27.19 -33.57
CA LEU A 498 5.10 -28.17 -34.55
C LEU A 498 3.74 -28.74 -34.17
N LEU A 499 3.50 -29.01 -32.88
CA LEU A 499 2.21 -29.50 -32.38
C LEU A 499 1.23 -28.36 -32.02
N ARG A 500 1.64 -27.10 -32.12
CA ARG A 500 0.86 -25.90 -31.76
C ARG A 500 0.28 -25.96 -30.35
N HIS A 501 1.12 -26.28 -29.37
CA HIS A 501 0.77 -26.29 -27.95
C HIS A 501 1.91 -25.76 -27.07
N CYS A 502 1.60 -25.24 -25.88
CA CYS A 502 2.51 -24.44 -25.05
C CYS A 502 3.60 -25.20 -24.26
N VAL A 503 4.07 -26.36 -24.75
CA VAL A 503 5.07 -27.18 -24.03
C VAL A 503 6.44 -26.48 -23.90
N ALA A 504 6.73 -25.47 -24.73
CA ALA A 504 7.97 -24.70 -24.66
C ALA A 504 8.23 -24.08 -23.28
N GLY A 505 7.16 -23.74 -22.54
CA GLY A 505 7.25 -23.12 -21.21
C GLY A 505 7.72 -24.07 -20.10
N TYR A 506 7.70 -25.39 -20.33
CA TYR A 506 8.01 -26.39 -19.29
C TYR A 506 9.52 -26.57 -19.03
N GLY A 507 10.36 -25.77 -19.67
CA GLY A 507 11.82 -25.88 -19.65
C GLY A 507 12.48 -25.93 -18.29
N GLU A 508 12.21 -24.90 -17.48
CA GLU A 508 12.77 -24.76 -16.15
C GLU A 508 12.20 -25.81 -15.19
N ASP A 509 10.91 -26.11 -15.29
CA ASP A 509 10.26 -27.14 -14.47
C ASP A 509 10.78 -28.54 -14.75
N VAL A 510 11.06 -28.86 -16.02
CA VAL A 510 11.74 -30.11 -16.38
C VAL A 510 13.16 -30.10 -15.82
N ALA A 511 13.95 -29.06 -16.03
CA ALA A 511 15.32 -28.99 -15.54
C ALA A 511 15.43 -29.10 -14.01
N LEU A 512 14.46 -28.55 -13.27
CA LEU A 512 14.40 -28.61 -11.81
C LEU A 512 13.67 -29.86 -11.28
N GLY A 513 13.13 -30.71 -12.16
CA GLY A 513 12.45 -31.95 -11.80
C GLY A 513 11.07 -31.78 -11.19
N LYS A 514 10.44 -30.61 -11.32
CA LYS A 514 9.06 -30.34 -10.90
C LYS A 514 8.03 -31.09 -11.76
N THR A 515 8.39 -31.37 -13.00
CA THR A 515 7.58 -32.15 -13.94
C THR A 515 8.49 -32.92 -14.90
N SER A 516 7.91 -33.89 -15.61
CA SER A 516 8.63 -34.74 -16.54
C SER A 516 7.87 -34.83 -17.86
N ILE A 517 8.49 -34.29 -18.91
CA ILE A 517 7.90 -34.24 -20.25
C ILE A 517 8.53 -35.32 -21.13
N PHE A 518 7.66 -36.09 -21.78
CA PHE A 518 7.99 -37.14 -22.70
C PHE A 518 7.36 -36.91 -24.07
N PHE A 519 8.04 -37.38 -25.10
CA PHE A 519 7.59 -37.38 -26.47
C PHE A 519 7.24 -38.80 -26.90
N ILE A 520 6.00 -38.99 -27.31
CA ILE A 520 5.53 -40.22 -27.97
C ILE A 520 5.71 -40.03 -29.47
N ARG A 521 6.20 -41.08 -30.13
CA ARG A 521 6.54 -41.11 -31.55
C ARG A 521 6.18 -42.44 -32.17
N HIS A 522 6.04 -42.46 -33.49
CA HIS A 522 6.08 -43.71 -34.24
C HIS A 522 7.52 -44.23 -34.38
N THR A 523 7.70 -45.54 -34.25
CA THR A 523 9.02 -46.20 -34.39
C THR A 523 9.61 -46.04 -35.79
N TRP A 524 8.77 -45.93 -36.82
CA TRP A 524 9.17 -45.71 -38.21
C TRP A 524 9.43 -44.23 -38.56
N ALA A 525 9.00 -43.28 -37.71
CA ALA A 525 9.26 -41.84 -37.88
C ALA A 525 9.62 -41.16 -36.53
N PRO A 526 10.72 -41.56 -35.88
CA PRO A 526 11.05 -41.10 -34.52
C PRO A 526 11.31 -39.59 -34.41
N LYS A 527 11.59 -38.91 -35.52
CA LYS A 527 11.83 -37.46 -35.58
C LYS A 527 10.57 -36.63 -35.82
N LYS A 528 9.42 -37.24 -36.15
CA LYS A 528 8.17 -36.53 -36.43
C LYS A 528 7.34 -36.40 -35.15
N PRO A 529 6.97 -35.18 -34.71
CA PRO A 529 6.10 -35.00 -33.55
C PRO A 529 4.78 -35.76 -33.69
N TYR A 530 4.29 -36.30 -32.58
CA TYR A 530 3.02 -37.04 -32.55
C TYR A 530 2.21 -36.69 -31.30
N TYR A 531 2.69 -37.07 -30.11
CA TYR A 531 2.07 -36.70 -28.83
C TYR A 531 3.13 -36.27 -27.81
N THR A 532 2.75 -35.36 -26.93
CA THR A 532 3.53 -34.91 -25.77
C THR A 532 2.83 -35.33 -24.48
N LEU A 533 3.55 -35.99 -23.59
CA LEU A 533 3.05 -36.55 -22.34
C LEU A 533 3.74 -35.90 -21.14
N GLU A 534 2.95 -35.36 -20.21
CA GLU A 534 3.40 -34.88 -18.89
C GLU A 534 3.17 -35.98 -17.84
N PHE A 535 4.23 -36.38 -17.16
CA PHE A 535 4.24 -37.43 -16.17
C PHE A 535 4.59 -36.91 -14.78
N ASP A 536 3.81 -37.33 -13.78
CA ASP A 536 4.06 -37.08 -12.36
C ASP A 536 4.77 -38.30 -11.76
N GLU A 537 6.08 -38.18 -11.55
CA GLU A 537 6.90 -39.26 -10.98
C GLU A 537 6.53 -39.64 -9.55
N GLN A 538 6.08 -38.67 -8.74
CA GLN A 538 5.75 -38.93 -7.33
C GLN A 538 4.46 -39.75 -7.21
N LYS A 539 3.47 -39.41 -8.03
CA LYS A 539 2.16 -40.09 -8.04
C LYS A 539 2.08 -41.25 -9.05
N GLU A 540 3.18 -41.49 -9.78
CA GLU A 540 3.27 -42.45 -10.89
C GLU A 540 2.06 -42.42 -11.84
N ARG A 541 1.67 -41.21 -12.26
CA ARG A 541 0.49 -40.99 -13.11
C ARG A 541 0.77 -40.00 -14.24
N VAL A 542 0.07 -40.19 -15.35
CA VAL A 542 0.05 -39.20 -16.44
C VAL A 542 -0.85 -38.03 -16.01
N ARG A 543 -0.32 -36.82 -16.11
CA ARG A 543 -1.09 -35.58 -15.91
C ARG A 543 -1.79 -35.18 -17.19
N GLN A 544 -1.06 -35.19 -18.30
CA GLN A 544 -1.56 -34.79 -19.60
C GLN A 544 -0.89 -35.61 -20.70
N ASN A 545 -1.62 -35.87 -21.79
CA ASN A 545 -1.09 -36.46 -23.01
C ASN A 545 -1.88 -35.89 -24.20
N GLN A 546 -1.22 -35.08 -25.02
CA GLN A 546 -1.85 -34.23 -26.04
C GLN A 546 -1.12 -34.32 -27.38
N GLY A 547 -1.89 -34.39 -28.45
CA GLY A 547 -1.41 -34.32 -29.83
C GLY A 547 -1.51 -32.89 -30.40
N TYR A 548 -1.47 -32.78 -31.73
CA TYR A 548 -1.60 -31.50 -32.44
C TYR A 548 -2.83 -30.70 -32.00
N ARG A 549 -2.65 -29.40 -31.67
CA ARG A 549 -3.69 -28.49 -31.14
C ARG A 549 -4.50 -29.08 -29.98
N HIS A 550 -3.81 -29.71 -29.03
CA HIS A 550 -4.43 -30.34 -27.85
C HIS A 550 -5.36 -31.53 -28.17
N ALA A 551 -5.18 -32.19 -29.32
CA ALA A 551 -5.96 -33.37 -29.68
C ALA A 551 -5.88 -34.46 -28.59
N ALA A 552 -7.03 -35.06 -28.30
CA ALA A 552 -7.15 -36.19 -27.37
C ALA A 552 -6.48 -37.46 -27.92
N ARG A 553 -6.16 -38.38 -27.02
CA ARG A 553 -5.45 -39.64 -27.33
C ARG A 553 -6.28 -40.49 -28.28
N THR A 554 -5.64 -41.06 -29.30
CA THR A 554 -6.24 -42.17 -30.06
C THR A 554 -6.28 -43.44 -29.21
N PRO A 555 -7.15 -44.41 -29.51
CA PRO A 555 -7.18 -45.70 -28.82
C PRO A 555 -5.82 -46.42 -28.83
N GLU A 556 -5.04 -46.26 -29.90
CA GLU A 556 -3.67 -46.77 -30.01
C GLU A 556 -2.73 -46.15 -28.97
N VAL A 557 -2.76 -44.82 -28.85
CA VAL A 557 -1.92 -44.06 -27.89
C VAL A 557 -2.36 -44.32 -26.46
N GLU A 558 -3.67 -44.45 -26.20
CA GLU A 558 -4.20 -44.78 -24.88
C GLU A 558 -3.80 -46.19 -24.43
N ALA A 559 -3.88 -47.17 -25.34
CA ALA A 559 -3.42 -48.53 -25.06
C ALA A 559 -1.91 -48.58 -24.77
N PHE A 560 -1.12 -47.86 -25.57
CA PHE A 560 0.33 -47.74 -25.37
C PHE A 560 0.68 -47.02 -24.06
N GLU A 561 -0.03 -45.94 -23.70
CA GLU A 561 0.14 -45.23 -22.44
C GLU A 561 -0.16 -46.13 -21.24
N LYS A 562 -1.26 -46.91 -21.28
CA LYS A 562 -1.61 -47.88 -20.23
C LYS A 562 -0.54 -48.96 -20.08
N GLU A 563 -0.05 -49.50 -21.20
CA GLU A 563 1.02 -50.50 -21.22
C GLU A 563 2.31 -49.93 -20.60
N TRP A 564 2.71 -48.73 -21.03
CA TRP A 564 3.87 -48.01 -20.50
C TRP A 564 3.74 -47.74 -19.00
N LEU A 565 2.61 -47.20 -18.54
CA LEU A 565 2.36 -46.94 -17.12
C LEU A 565 2.41 -48.22 -16.28
N ALA A 566 1.86 -49.32 -16.77
CA ALA A 566 1.92 -50.61 -16.08
C ALA A 566 3.37 -51.12 -15.95
N TRP A 567 4.19 -50.90 -16.98
CA TRP A 567 5.62 -51.21 -16.93
C TRP A 567 6.39 -50.29 -15.97
N VAL A 568 6.06 -48.99 -15.94
CA VAL A 568 6.63 -48.02 -14.99
C VAL A 568 6.36 -48.46 -13.54
N LYS A 569 5.10 -48.75 -13.20
CA LYS A 569 4.68 -49.24 -11.87
C LYS A 569 5.31 -50.57 -11.45
N LYS A 570 5.75 -51.39 -12.43
CA LYS A 570 6.49 -52.64 -12.19
C LYS A 570 8.00 -52.43 -12.02
N GLY A 571 8.46 -51.18 -11.90
CA GLY A 571 9.86 -50.82 -11.66
C GLY A 571 10.72 -50.77 -12.91
N CYS A 572 10.13 -50.53 -14.09
CA CYS A 572 10.86 -50.33 -15.35
C CYS A 572 11.80 -51.50 -15.74
N LYS A 573 11.41 -52.76 -15.44
CA LYS A 573 12.27 -53.94 -15.66
C LYS A 573 12.62 -54.16 -17.13
N ARG A 574 13.87 -54.50 -17.41
CA ARG A 574 14.41 -54.80 -18.75
C ARG A 574 14.96 -56.22 -18.82
N LYS A 575 14.92 -56.84 -20.00
CA LYS A 575 15.58 -58.10 -20.32
C LYS A 575 17.10 -57.89 -20.46
N LYS A 576 17.86 -59.00 -20.52
CA LYS A 576 19.33 -58.96 -20.69
C LYS A 576 19.78 -58.23 -21.97
N ASP A 577 18.93 -58.18 -23.00
CA ASP A 577 19.17 -57.46 -24.26
C ASP A 577 18.79 -55.96 -24.21
N GLY A 578 18.39 -55.44 -23.04
CA GLY A 578 17.99 -54.04 -22.84
C GLY A 578 16.53 -53.72 -23.21
N THR A 579 15.78 -54.67 -23.78
CA THR A 579 14.37 -54.46 -24.13
C THR A 579 13.47 -54.46 -22.89
N PRO A 580 12.41 -53.61 -22.84
CA PRO A 580 11.47 -53.64 -21.73
C PRO A 580 10.73 -54.98 -21.61
N VAL A 581 10.57 -55.49 -20.39
CA VAL A 581 9.83 -56.74 -20.14
C VAL A 581 8.34 -56.52 -20.45
N GLY A 582 7.79 -57.35 -21.33
CA GLY A 582 6.37 -57.27 -21.75
C GLY A 582 6.13 -56.46 -23.02
N ALA A 583 7.14 -55.78 -23.57
CA ALA A 583 7.01 -55.02 -24.81
C ALA A 583 6.83 -55.94 -26.03
N LYS A 584 5.91 -55.55 -26.93
CA LYS A 584 5.73 -56.20 -28.24
C LYS A 584 6.93 -55.87 -29.13
N PRO A 585 7.43 -56.83 -29.94
CA PRO A 585 8.54 -56.56 -30.84
C PRO A 585 8.21 -55.38 -31.76
N PRO A 586 9.19 -54.51 -32.07
CA PRO A 586 8.97 -53.39 -32.97
C PRO A 586 8.57 -53.92 -34.35
N VAL A 587 7.59 -53.26 -34.96
CA VAL A 587 7.08 -53.66 -36.28
C VAL A 587 8.21 -53.48 -37.31
N LYS A 588 8.56 -54.56 -38.03
CA LYS A 588 9.46 -54.46 -39.20
C LYS A 588 8.72 -53.64 -40.27
N VAL A 589 9.35 -52.56 -40.73
CA VAL A 589 8.74 -51.63 -41.69
C VAL A 589 8.43 -52.35 -42.99
N ASP A 590 7.15 -52.40 -43.36
CA ASP A 590 6.70 -52.80 -44.69
C ASP A 590 7.18 -51.74 -45.72
N PRO A 591 7.94 -52.13 -46.76
CA PRO A 591 8.44 -51.21 -47.79
C PRO A 591 7.34 -50.33 -48.44
N SER A 592 6.09 -50.79 -48.46
CA SER A 592 4.94 -50.05 -49.02
C SER A 592 4.52 -48.82 -48.20
N LYS A 593 4.95 -48.70 -46.93
CA LYS A 593 4.67 -47.52 -46.08
C LYS A 593 5.76 -46.44 -46.14
N LYS A 594 6.88 -46.67 -46.85
CA LYS A 594 7.89 -45.63 -47.11
C LYS A 594 7.33 -44.49 -47.97
N GLU A 595 6.38 -44.75 -48.85
CA GLU A 595 5.77 -43.73 -49.73
C GLU A 595 4.84 -42.77 -48.96
N LEU A 596 4.13 -43.27 -47.93
CA LEU A 596 3.35 -42.43 -47.00
C LEU A 596 4.22 -41.51 -46.11
N ALA A 597 5.48 -41.87 -45.89
CA ALA A 597 6.44 -41.00 -45.20
C ALA A 597 7.07 -39.94 -46.12
N GLN A 598 7.00 -40.12 -47.45
CA GLN A 598 7.47 -39.16 -48.45
C GLN A 598 6.38 -38.16 -48.90
N SER A 599 5.10 -38.54 -48.90
CA SER A 599 4.00 -37.65 -49.34
C SER A 599 3.68 -36.49 -48.39
N PHE A 600 4.11 -36.54 -47.13
CA PHE A 600 3.93 -35.44 -46.16
C PHE A 600 5.10 -34.44 -46.12
N ARG A 601 6.06 -34.51 -47.06
CA ARG A 601 7.12 -33.49 -47.20
C ARG A 601 6.65 -32.19 -47.87
N GLN A 602 5.42 -32.11 -48.38
CA GLN A 602 4.93 -30.94 -49.12
C GLN A 602 4.20 -29.88 -48.29
N ASP A 603 3.85 -30.13 -47.02
CA ASP A 603 3.12 -29.15 -46.18
C ASP A 603 3.96 -28.54 -45.04
N CYS A 604 5.29 -28.49 -45.20
CA CYS A 604 6.22 -27.87 -44.25
C CYS A 604 7.34 -27.10 -44.96
N ALA A 605 6.95 -26.20 -45.88
CA ALA A 605 7.75 -25.03 -46.25
C ALA A 605 7.26 -23.82 -45.46
#